data_AF-A0A947UJE4-F1
#
_entry.id   AF-A0A947UJE4-F1
#
_cell.length_a   1.000
_cell.length_b   1.000
_cell.length_c   1.000
_cell.angle_alpha   90.00
_cell.angle_beta   90.00
_cell.angle_gamma   90.00
#
_symmetry.space_group_name_H-M   'P 1'
#
loop_
_entity.id
_entity.type
_entity.pdbx_description
1 polymer ?
#
loop_
_entity_poly.entity_id
_entity_poly.type
_entity_poly.pdbx_seq_one_letter_code
_entity_poly.pdbx_strand_id
1 'polypeptide(L)' 'HWYFIKFLGRDPFGISGLDIKAYFMAKHQLSWQETNKKKVRSLYPPKTAHTHNALDDAKEQAEIFAQMIHTY' A
#
# COMPACT_ATOMS: atom_id res chain seq x y z
N HIS A 1 15.52 0.00 3.79
CA HIS A 1 16.79 -0.06 3.04
C HIS A 1 17.63 -1.30 3.26
N TRP A 2 18.13 -1.59 4.46
CA TRP A 2 19.09 -2.70 4.65
C TRP A 2 18.63 -4.06 4.08
N TYR A 3 17.36 -4.44 4.30
CA TYR A 3 16.84 -5.72 3.82
C TYR A 3 16.93 -5.85 2.29
N PHE A 4 16.54 -4.80 1.54
CA PHE A 4 16.63 -4.81 0.08
C PHE A 4 18.07 -4.82 -0.41
N ILE A 5 18.97 -4.05 0.22
CA ILE A 5 20.41 -4.12 -0.12
C ILE A 5 20.96 -5.53 0.11
N LYS A 6 20.62 -6.18 1.24
CA LYS A 6 21.14 -7.51 1.58
C LYS A 6 20.60 -8.63 0.68
N PHE A 7 19.32 -8.61 0.34
CA PHE A 7 18.65 -9.73 -0.34
C PHE A 7 18.32 -9.48 -1.82
N LEU A 8 18.26 -8.22 -2.26
CA LEU A 8 17.98 -7.83 -3.65
C LEU A 8 19.19 -7.14 -4.33
N GLY A 9 20.22 -6.76 -3.56
CA GLY A 9 21.42 -6.07 -4.07
C GLY A 9 21.19 -4.60 -4.45
N ARG A 10 19.97 -4.10 -4.30
CA ARG A 10 19.58 -2.71 -4.58
C ARG A 10 18.39 -2.32 -3.74
N ASP A 11 18.21 -1.02 -3.52
CA ASP A 11 16.99 -0.50 -2.92
C ASP A 11 15.99 -0.05 -4.01
N PRO A 12 14.80 -0.67 -4.11
CA PRO A 12 13.80 -0.29 -5.10
C PRO A 12 13.13 1.06 -4.82
N PHE A 13 13.28 1.61 -3.61
CA PHE A 13 12.68 2.86 -3.14
C PHE A 13 13.69 4.04 -3.04
N GLY A 14 14.98 3.82 -3.28
CA GLY A 14 15.95 4.91 -3.38
C GLY A 14 16.35 5.53 -2.03
N ILE A 15 15.80 6.69 -1.64
CA ILE A 15 16.02 7.30 -0.31
C ILE A 15 14.79 7.09 0.61
N SER A 16 13.59 7.04 0.04
CA SER A 16 12.34 6.91 0.78
C SER A 16 11.25 6.20 -0.02
N GLY A 17 10.44 5.40 0.67
CA GLY A 17 9.21 4.83 0.13
C GLY A 17 8.02 5.77 0.36
N LEU A 18 6.98 5.61 -0.47
CA LEU A 18 5.68 6.25 -0.24
C LEU A 18 4.82 5.35 0.67
N ASP A 19 4.33 5.91 1.77
CA ASP A 19 3.38 5.22 2.63
C ASP A 19 1.96 5.30 2.04
N ILE A 20 1.40 4.14 1.67
CA ILE A 20 0.08 4.04 1.03
C ILE A 20 -1.02 4.62 1.93
N LYS A 21 -0.93 4.43 3.25
CA LYS A 21 -1.94 4.90 4.20
C LYS A 21 -1.93 6.42 4.34
N ALA A 22 -0.74 7.03 4.40
CA ALA A 22 -0.56 8.48 4.41
C ALA A 22 -1.02 9.10 3.09
N TYR A 23 -0.72 8.46 1.95
CA TYR A 23 -1.24 8.90 0.65
C TYR A 23 -2.79 8.83 0.60
N PHE A 24 -3.39 7.74 1.07
CA PHE A 24 -4.85 7.59 1.18
C PHE A 24 -5.47 8.68 2.06
N MET A 25 -4.84 8.97 3.21
CA MET A 25 -5.25 10.02 4.14
C MET A 25 -5.31 11.39 3.44
N ALA A 26 -4.24 11.74 2.74
CA ALA A 26 -4.15 13.01 2.02
C ALA A 26 -5.14 13.10 0.86
N LYS A 27 -5.24 12.04 0.03
CA LYS A 27 -6.13 12.01 -1.14
C LYS A 27 -7.60 12.19 -0.75
N HIS A 28 -8.03 11.62 0.37
CA HIS A 28 -9.42 11.67 0.84
C HIS A 28 -9.69 12.72 1.91
N GLN A 29 -8.68 13.51 2.32
CA GLN A 29 -8.79 14.54 3.35
C GLN A 29 -9.37 14.01 4.67
N LEU A 30 -8.89 12.85 5.11
CA LEU A 30 -9.36 12.18 6.33
C LEU A 30 -8.35 12.30 7.46
N SER A 31 -8.80 12.07 8.70
CA SER A 31 -7.88 11.88 9.82
C SER A 31 -7.17 10.50 9.76
N TRP A 32 -6.05 10.37 10.47
CA TRP A 32 -5.33 9.09 10.57
C TRP A 32 -6.17 7.95 11.20
N GLN A 33 -7.14 8.29 12.05
CA GLN A 33 -8.03 7.32 12.69
C GLN A 33 -9.06 6.75 11.70
N GLU A 34 -9.44 7.55 10.70
CA GLU A 34 -10.38 7.16 9.67
C GLU A 34 -9.74 6.35 8.54
N THR A 35 -8.41 6.33 8.44
CA THR A 35 -7.65 5.63 7.40
C THR A 35 -7.48 4.14 7.72
N ASN A 36 -8.59 3.47 8.04
CA ASN A 36 -8.61 2.06 8.38
C ASN A 36 -8.75 1.16 7.14
N LYS A 37 -8.28 -0.08 7.28
CA LYS A 37 -8.30 -1.10 6.23
C LYS A 37 -9.68 -1.34 5.63
N LYS A 38 -10.75 -1.25 6.43
CA LYS A 38 -12.14 -1.42 5.96
C LYS A 38 -12.52 -0.31 4.98
N LYS A 39 -12.24 0.96 5.32
CA LYS A 39 -12.51 2.13 4.47
C LYS A 39 -11.67 2.12 3.19
N VAL A 40 -10.39 1.74 3.30
CA VAL A 40 -9.50 1.59 2.14
C VAL A 40 -10.06 0.54 1.16
N ARG A 41 -10.42 -0.65 1.65
CA ARG A 41 -10.95 -1.74 0.81
C ARG A 41 -12.34 -1.47 0.25
N SER A 42 -13.17 -0.68 0.94
CA SER A 42 -14.48 -0.31 0.39
C SER A 42 -14.37 0.62 -0.81
N LEU A 43 -13.34 1.48 -0.84
CA LEU A 43 -13.10 2.40 -1.95
C LEU A 43 -12.24 1.78 -3.05
N TYR A 44 -11.34 0.87 -2.68
CA TYR A 44 -10.41 0.18 -3.59
C TYR A 44 -10.47 -1.33 -3.32
N PRO A 45 -11.49 -2.03 -3.83
CA PRO A 45 -11.67 -3.45 -3.56
C PRO A 45 -10.60 -4.27 -4.30
N PRO A 46 -9.72 -4.99 -3.59
CA PRO A 46 -8.79 -5.91 -4.24
C PRO A 46 -9.50 -7.20 -4.67
N LYS A 47 -9.03 -7.81 -5.75
CA LYS A 47 -9.41 -9.19 -6.14
C LYS A 47 -8.57 -10.23 -5.40
N THR A 48 -7.39 -9.83 -4.94
CA THR A 48 -6.47 -10.72 -4.22
C THR A 48 -7.00 -11.05 -2.82
N ALA A 49 -6.92 -12.32 -2.41
CA ALA A 49 -7.35 -12.75 -1.08
C ALA A 49 -6.35 -12.29 -0.01
N HIS A 50 -6.88 -11.92 1.17
CA HIS A 50 -6.06 -11.64 2.34
C HIS A 50 -5.80 -12.93 3.12
N THR A 51 -4.60 -13.48 2.99
CA THR A 51 -4.26 -14.82 3.51
C THR A 51 -3.35 -14.78 4.74
N HIS A 52 -2.95 -13.59 5.21
CA HIS A 52 -1.90 -13.39 6.21
C HIS A 52 -0.52 -13.94 5.79
N ASN A 53 -0.37 -14.28 4.52
CA ASN A 53 0.93 -14.52 3.91
C ASN A 53 1.53 -13.19 3.44
N ALA A 54 2.78 -12.91 3.80
CA ALA A 54 3.42 -11.64 3.49
C ALA A 54 3.48 -11.32 1.98
N LEU A 55 3.65 -12.33 1.13
CA LEU A 55 3.70 -12.12 -0.32
C LEU A 55 2.31 -11.80 -0.89
N ASP A 56 1.28 -12.52 -0.45
CA ASP A 56 -0.09 -12.28 -0.91
C ASP A 56 -0.60 -10.92 -0.43
N ASP A 57 -0.29 -10.56 0.81
CA ASP A 57 -0.63 -9.25 1.37
C ASP A 57 0.09 -8.13 0.62
N ALA A 58 1.36 -8.32 0.23
CA ALA A 58 2.09 -7.34 -0.58
C ALA A 58 1.46 -7.16 -1.99
N LYS A 59 1.01 -8.24 -2.63
CA LYS A 59 0.29 -8.17 -3.92
C LYS A 59 -1.04 -7.45 -3.78
N GLU A 60 -1.79 -7.74 -2.71
CA GLU A 60 -3.04 -7.08 -2.42
C GLU A 60 -2.85 -5.56 -2.19
N GLN A 61 -1.84 -5.17 -1.41
CA GLN A 61 -1.51 -3.76 -1.22
C GLN A 61 -1.12 -3.07 -2.54
N ALA A 62 -0.39 -3.76 -3.42
CA ALA A 62 -0.04 -3.24 -4.74
C ALA A 62 -1.29 -3.03 -5.61
N GLU A 63 -2.25 -3.95 -5.59
CA GLU A 63 -3.52 -3.84 -6.31
C GLU A 63 -4.36 -2.65 -5.81
N ILE A 64 -4.48 -2.51 -4.50
CA ILE A 64 -5.17 -1.37 -3.85
C ILE A 64 -4.51 -0.05 -4.28
N PHE A 65 -3.18 0.03 -4.20
CA PHE A 65 -2.47 1.26 -4.52
C PHE A 65 -2.56 1.63 -6.00
N ALA A 66 -2.50 0.65 -6.90
CA ALA A 66 -2.71 0.87 -8.33
C ALA A 66 -4.09 1.48 -8.61
N GLN A 67 -5.16 0.92 -8.03
CA GLN A 67 -6.50 1.50 -8.15
C GLN A 67 -6.55 2.93 -7.61
N MET A 68 -5.91 3.17 -6.48
CA MET A 68 -5.89 4.47 -5.80
C MET A 68 -5.24 5.58 -6.62
N ILE A 69 -4.12 5.31 -7.30
CA ILE A 69 -3.40 6.32 -8.10
C ILE A 69 -3.99 6.54 -9.50
N HIS A 70 -4.79 5.58 -10.00
CA HIS A 70 -5.45 5.69 -11.30
C HIS A 70 -6.88 6.26 -11.23
N THR A 71 -7.41 6.47 -10.02
CA THR A 71 -8.73 7.08 -9.81
C THR A 71 -8.55 8.57 -9.54
N TYR A 72 -9.15 9.42 -10.37
CA TYR A 72 -9.11 10.89 -10.20
C TYR A 72 -10.16 11.34 -9.18
#